data_AF-A0A6M3KYF9-F1
#
_entry.id   AF-A0A6M3KYF9-F1
#
_cell.length_a   1.000
_cell.length_b   1.000
_cell.length_c   1.000
_cell.angle_alpha   90.00
_cell.angle_beta   90.00
_cell.angle_gamma   90.00
#
_symmetry.space_group_name_H-M   'P 1'
#
loop_
_entity.id
_entity.type
_entity.pdbx_description
1 polymer ?
#
loop_
_entity_poly.entity_id
_entity_poly.type
_entity_poly.pdbx_seq_one_letter_code
_entity_poly.pdbx_strand_id
1 'polypeptide(L)'
;MQRSYNTMVPARAGQLADAGYCDTHTLINEDPLTGQVDTITTDTNTNVHTYTFKCEGVTISYLSDASASVAEIAAGLAAAFNAEPLVNGLAEATYTATTTVFTARVAGVGWTLSDVDAKCTLVNTTANDESDPIGFGLAVVSDSANDGYGKLGKTANLAYKAVTLTPVLANTTVYNVGVTFRGTTYWADITSDADATAKEICDAMTPALNASLPAASVIVTDDDAAMTLTAEIAGEPFEITYDTALWTYAAVTVTEATDINRAFRGVSVRDSKQVTDATGVTQYAGGSAMGVLKKGRIVVDTPSVVTHGDAVYVTATGTFTPTAASTTPKLDSSVAAWVKSLSASLGVLQINARG
;
A
#
# COMPACT_ATOMS: atom_id res chain seq x y z
N MET A 1 -37.57 23.64 -37.66
CA MET A 1 -36.47 22.65 -37.55
C MET A 1 -35.57 23.05 -36.40
N GLN A 2 -35.83 22.52 -35.21
CA GLN A 2 -34.98 22.74 -34.04
C GLN A 2 -33.85 21.70 -34.15
N ARG A 3 -32.67 22.12 -34.63
CA ARG A 3 -31.47 21.27 -34.57
C ARG A 3 -31.15 21.08 -33.09
N SER A 4 -31.53 19.93 -32.54
CA SER A 4 -31.02 19.50 -31.25
C SER A 4 -29.52 19.31 -31.43
N TYR A 5 -28.74 20.29 -30.99
CA TYR A 5 -27.31 20.11 -30.79
C TYR A 5 -27.19 19.07 -29.70
N ASN A 6 -26.93 17.84 -30.11
CA ASN A 6 -26.51 16.79 -29.21
C ASN A 6 -25.10 17.20 -28.76
N THR A 7 -25.03 18.11 -27.79
CA THR A 7 -23.77 18.44 -27.12
C THR A 7 -23.31 17.16 -26.45
N MET A 8 -22.46 16.41 -27.15
CA MET A 8 -21.76 15.27 -26.58
C MET A 8 -21.09 15.79 -25.32
N VAL A 9 -21.56 15.31 -24.17
CA VAL A 9 -20.94 15.64 -22.89
C VAL A 9 -19.48 15.20 -23.01
N PRO A 10 -18.50 16.09 -22.78
CA PRO A 10 -17.10 15.74 -22.93
C PRO A 10 -16.77 14.57 -22.00
N ALA A 11 -16.04 13.60 -22.55
CA ALA A 11 -15.60 12.44 -21.80
C ALA A 11 -14.77 12.89 -20.58
N ARG A 12 -14.90 12.17 -19.47
CA ARG A 12 -14.21 12.43 -18.21
C ARG A 12 -13.56 11.16 -17.70
N ALA A 13 -12.48 11.30 -16.93
CA ALA A 13 -11.86 10.18 -16.24
C ALA A 13 -12.88 9.40 -15.40
N GLY A 14 -12.73 8.07 -15.43
CA GLY A 14 -13.60 7.08 -14.80
C GLY A 14 -14.91 6.80 -15.53
N GLN A 15 -15.22 7.48 -16.63
CA GLN A 15 -16.38 7.11 -17.45
C GLN A 15 -16.08 5.86 -18.27
N LEU A 16 -17.04 4.94 -18.32
CA LEU A 16 -17.00 3.80 -19.23
C LEU A 16 -16.95 4.32 -20.68
N ALA A 17 -16.00 3.81 -21.46
CA ALA A 17 -15.82 4.28 -22.84
C ALA A 17 -16.88 3.70 -23.79
N ASP A 18 -17.39 2.50 -23.48
CA ASP A 18 -18.36 1.77 -24.28
C ASP A 18 -19.54 1.31 -23.39
N ALA A 19 -20.74 1.22 -23.95
CA ALA A 19 -21.92 0.64 -23.29
C ALA A 19 -21.94 -0.91 -23.31
N GLY A 20 -20.82 -1.54 -23.69
CA GLY A 20 -20.68 -2.99 -23.83
C GLY A 20 -20.54 -3.71 -22.48
N TYR A 21 -20.23 -5.02 -22.55
CA TYR A 21 -19.98 -5.83 -21.36
C TYR A 21 -18.83 -5.22 -20.54
N CYS A 22 -19.15 -4.79 -19.33
CA CYS A 22 -18.22 -4.32 -18.33
C CYS A 22 -18.44 -5.13 -17.04
N ASP A 23 -17.35 -5.47 -16.38
CA ASP A 23 -17.37 -6.10 -15.07
C ASP A 23 -16.88 -5.07 -14.04
N THR A 24 -17.82 -4.59 -13.24
CA THR A 24 -17.56 -3.60 -12.18
C THR A 24 -17.84 -4.27 -10.84
N HIS A 25 -16.85 -4.22 -9.95
CA HIS A 25 -16.98 -4.69 -8.58
C HIS A 25 -17.01 -3.51 -7.61
N THR A 26 -17.53 -3.74 -6.42
CA THR A 26 -17.46 -2.77 -5.31
C THR A 26 -16.34 -3.18 -4.38
N LEU A 27 -15.41 -2.27 -4.10
CA LEU A 27 -14.39 -2.41 -3.06
C LEU A 27 -14.56 -1.30 -2.03
N ILE A 28 -14.07 -1.50 -0.81
CA ILE A 28 -14.03 -0.46 0.22
C ILE A 28 -12.61 0.11 0.27
N ASN A 29 -12.51 1.43 0.29
CA ASN A 29 -11.22 2.13 0.41
C ASN A 29 -10.88 2.44 1.87
N GLU A 30 -10.06 1.60 2.48
CA GLU A 30 -9.62 1.74 3.88
C GLU A 30 -8.12 2.11 4.01
N ASP A 31 -7.51 2.76 3.01
CA ASP A 31 -6.08 3.08 3.06
C ASP A 31 -5.81 4.59 3.06
N PRO A 32 -4.98 5.11 3.99
CA PRO A 32 -4.65 4.51 5.28
C PRO A 32 -5.84 4.63 6.24
N LEU A 33 -6.33 3.54 6.84
CA LEU A 33 -7.33 3.61 7.90
C LEU A 33 -6.70 3.08 9.18
N THR A 34 -6.36 4.00 10.09
CA THR A 34 -5.69 3.64 11.34
C THR A 34 -6.55 4.08 12.52
N GLY A 35 -6.82 3.16 13.44
CA GLY A 35 -7.46 3.48 14.71
C GLY A 35 -6.45 4.11 15.67
N GLN A 36 -6.83 5.23 16.28
CA GLN A 36 -6.01 5.87 17.31
C GLN A 36 -5.81 4.94 18.52
N VAL A 37 -4.62 5.02 19.11
CA VAL A 37 -4.29 4.36 20.37
C VAL A 37 -3.61 5.37 21.28
N ASP A 38 -4.24 5.67 22.39
CA ASP A 38 -3.67 6.48 23.46
C ASP A 38 -3.35 5.61 24.67
N THR A 39 -2.28 5.94 25.37
CA THR A 39 -1.88 5.25 26.59
C THR A 39 -1.73 6.23 27.73
N ILE A 40 -2.40 5.97 28.84
CA ILE A 40 -2.14 6.63 30.12
C ILE A 40 -1.29 5.70 30.98
N THR A 41 -0.09 6.12 31.36
CA THR A 41 0.75 5.43 32.33
C THR A 41 0.54 6.04 33.70
N THR A 42 0.25 5.23 34.72
CA THR A 42 0.19 5.69 36.11
C THR A 42 1.59 5.64 36.70
N ASP A 43 2.20 6.80 36.90
CA ASP A 43 3.61 6.93 37.29
C ASP A 43 3.79 6.77 38.81
N THR A 44 2.78 7.13 39.59
CA THR A 44 2.83 7.08 41.06
C THR A 44 1.46 6.77 41.64
N ASN A 45 1.40 5.85 42.61
CA ASN A 45 0.19 5.63 43.39
C ASN A 45 0.08 6.61 44.55
N THR A 46 -1.13 7.10 44.78
CA THR A 46 -1.52 7.90 45.95
C THR A 46 -2.88 7.39 46.38
N ASN A 47 -2.94 6.98 47.63
CA ASN A 47 -4.15 6.38 48.21
C ASN A 47 -5.14 7.49 48.54
N VAL A 48 -6.44 7.18 48.46
CA VAL A 48 -7.53 8.14 48.68
C VAL A 48 -7.39 9.38 47.79
N HIS A 49 -7.07 9.16 46.51
CA HIS A 49 -6.89 10.20 45.49
C HIS A 49 -7.81 9.94 44.30
N THR A 50 -8.45 11.00 43.81
CA THR A 50 -9.26 10.92 42.59
C THR A 50 -8.36 11.12 41.38
N TYR A 51 -8.11 10.04 40.64
CA TYR A 51 -7.44 10.09 39.35
C TYR A 51 -8.45 10.49 38.27
N THR A 52 -8.10 11.50 37.47
CA THR A 52 -8.98 12.00 36.41
C THR A 52 -8.26 12.15 35.08
N PHE A 53 -9.04 12.11 34.02
CA PHE A 53 -8.68 12.60 32.70
C PHE A 53 -9.96 13.02 31.96
N LYS A 54 -9.82 13.67 30.81
CA LYS A 54 -10.95 13.98 29.93
C LYS A 54 -10.83 13.23 28.62
N CYS A 55 -11.98 12.80 28.09
CA CYS A 55 -12.13 12.33 26.71
C CYS A 55 -13.21 13.18 26.05
N GLU A 56 -12.90 13.88 24.96
CA GLU A 56 -13.85 14.80 24.28
C GLU A 56 -14.52 15.80 25.25
N GLY A 57 -13.76 16.26 26.26
CA GLY A 57 -14.23 17.17 27.30
C GLY A 57 -15.04 16.53 28.43
N VAL A 58 -15.41 15.24 28.33
CA VAL A 58 -16.08 14.47 29.40
C VAL A 58 -15.05 14.01 30.42
N THR A 59 -15.24 14.38 31.69
CA THR A 59 -14.35 13.96 32.78
C THR A 59 -14.62 12.52 33.18
N ILE A 60 -13.59 11.68 33.08
CA ILE A 60 -13.54 10.33 33.63
C ILE A 60 -12.81 10.39 34.97
N SER A 61 -13.31 9.69 35.97
CA SER A 61 -12.72 9.71 37.31
C SER A 61 -12.75 8.34 37.99
N TYR A 62 -11.68 8.04 38.72
CA TYR A 62 -11.58 6.88 39.61
C TYR A 62 -11.02 7.32 40.96
N LEU A 63 -11.75 7.03 42.04
CA LEU A 63 -11.29 7.30 43.42
C LEU A 63 -10.56 6.06 43.95
N SER A 64 -9.26 6.19 44.19
CA SER A 64 -8.47 5.13 44.81
C SER A 64 -8.84 4.94 46.29
N ASP A 65 -8.69 3.72 46.80
CA ASP A 65 -8.90 3.44 48.23
C ASP A 65 -7.63 3.69 49.07
N ALA A 66 -7.67 3.33 50.35
CA ALA A 66 -6.58 3.56 51.30
C ALA A 66 -5.33 2.69 51.06
N SER A 67 -5.39 1.71 50.15
CA SER A 67 -4.36 0.71 49.89
C SER A 67 -4.03 0.49 48.41
N ALA A 68 -4.59 1.31 47.52
CA ALA A 68 -4.50 1.09 46.08
C ALA A 68 -3.06 1.03 45.53
N SER A 69 -2.80 -0.02 44.78
CA SER A 69 -1.64 -0.19 43.92
C SER A 69 -1.80 0.55 42.60
N VAL A 70 -0.68 0.76 41.89
CA VAL A 70 -0.68 1.33 40.53
C VAL A 70 -1.55 0.49 39.58
N ALA A 71 -1.54 -0.84 39.73
CA ALA A 71 -2.34 -1.75 38.92
C ALA A 71 -3.84 -1.59 39.18
N GLU A 72 -4.25 -1.44 40.44
CA GLU A 72 -5.65 -1.18 40.79
C GLU A 72 -6.12 0.18 40.24
N ILE A 73 -5.25 1.19 40.22
CA ILE A 73 -5.57 2.50 39.63
C ILE A 73 -5.76 2.38 38.11
N ALA A 74 -4.84 1.72 37.40
CA ALA A 74 -4.97 1.52 35.95
C ALA A 74 -6.23 0.71 35.61
N ALA A 75 -6.52 -0.35 36.37
CA ALA A 75 -7.75 -1.13 36.23
C ALA A 75 -9.00 -0.26 36.49
N GLY A 76 -8.96 0.58 37.52
CA GLY A 76 -10.04 1.50 37.87
C GLY A 76 -10.32 2.54 36.78
N LEU A 77 -9.27 3.12 36.19
CA LEU A 77 -9.40 4.07 35.08
C LEU A 77 -9.97 3.42 33.82
N ALA A 78 -9.52 2.21 33.48
CA ALA A 78 -10.10 1.44 32.36
C ALA A 78 -11.59 1.15 32.59
N ALA A 79 -11.95 0.69 33.79
CA ALA A 79 -13.34 0.41 34.13
C ALA A 79 -14.21 1.67 34.12
N ALA A 80 -13.72 2.80 34.63
CA ALA A 80 -14.43 4.07 34.64
C ALA A 80 -14.68 4.59 33.21
N PHE A 81 -13.70 4.48 32.31
CA PHE A 81 -13.87 4.85 30.90
C PHE A 81 -14.94 3.99 30.23
N ASN A 82 -14.85 2.66 30.38
CA ASN A 82 -15.82 1.74 29.78
C ASN A 82 -17.22 1.86 30.41
N ALA A 83 -17.34 2.40 31.62
CA ALA A 83 -18.65 2.66 32.23
C ALA A 83 -19.29 3.97 31.74
N GLU A 84 -18.53 4.88 31.11
CA GLU A 84 -19.04 6.19 30.68
C GLU A 84 -19.76 6.09 29.31
N PRO A 85 -21.09 6.26 29.26
CA PRO A 85 -21.86 6.09 28.02
C PRO A 85 -21.55 7.13 26.94
N LEU A 86 -21.05 8.32 27.31
CA LEU A 86 -20.77 9.38 26.34
C LEU A 86 -19.48 9.15 25.53
N VAL A 87 -18.55 8.32 26.01
CA VAL A 87 -17.24 8.12 25.36
C VAL A 87 -16.91 6.66 25.05
N ASN A 88 -17.58 5.68 25.65
CA ASN A 88 -17.37 4.25 25.34
C ASN A 88 -17.59 3.93 23.84
N GLY A 89 -18.44 4.69 23.13
CA GLY A 89 -18.60 4.52 21.69
C GLY A 89 -17.33 4.78 20.86
N LEU A 90 -16.38 5.56 21.38
CA LEU A 90 -15.17 6.00 20.67
C LEU A 90 -14.03 4.98 20.77
N ALA A 91 -13.78 4.49 21.98
CA ALA A 91 -12.66 3.59 22.27
C ALA A 91 -13.05 2.50 23.28
N GLU A 92 -12.20 1.48 23.38
CA GLU A 92 -12.21 0.49 24.45
C GLU A 92 -10.97 0.68 25.31
N ALA A 93 -11.17 0.80 26.62
CA ALA A 93 -10.06 0.89 27.57
C ALA A 93 -9.71 -0.50 28.11
N THR A 94 -8.45 -0.88 27.99
CA THR A 94 -7.87 -2.05 28.66
C THR A 94 -6.74 -1.58 29.57
N TYR A 95 -6.23 -2.46 30.43
CA TYR A 95 -5.10 -2.11 31.26
C TYR A 95 -4.07 -3.23 31.31
N THR A 96 -2.83 -2.84 31.51
CA THR A 96 -1.74 -3.69 31.97
C THR A 96 -1.22 -3.13 33.29
N ALA A 97 -0.36 -3.86 34.01
CA ALA A 97 0.07 -3.58 35.39
C ALA A 97 0.21 -2.10 35.79
N THR A 98 0.67 -1.20 34.90
CA THR A 98 0.77 0.24 35.19
C THR A 98 0.18 1.15 34.12
N THR A 99 -0.42 0.59 33.05
CA THR A 99 -0.87 1.37 31.90
C THR A 99 -2.34 1.10 31.60
N THR A 100 -3.06 2.15 31.21
CA THR A 100 -4.38 2.05 30.61
C THR A 100 -4.23 2.35 29.13
N VAL A 101 -4.64 1.42 28.27
CA VAL A 101 -4.55 1.53 26.81
C VAL A 101 -5.95 1.72 26.26
N PHE A 102 -6.15 2.81 25.51
CA PHE A 102 -7.40 3.17 24.88
C PHE A 102 -7.27 2.92 23.38
N THR A 103 -8.02 1.95 22.86
CA THR A 103 -7.98 1.56 21.45
C THR A 103 -9.28 1.95 20.75
N ALA A 104 -9.18 2.56 19.57
CA ALA A 104 -10.34 2.88 18.72
C ALA A 104 -11.32 1.72 18.62
N ARG A 105 -12.62 2.00 18.74
CA ARG A 105 -13.64 1.06 18.26
C ARG A 105 -13.84 1.14 16.75
N VAL A 106 -13.59 2.31 16.17
CA VAL A 106 -13.73 2.56 14.73
C VAL A 106 -12.50 3.31 14.25
N ALA A 107 -11.75 2.71 13.32
CA ALA A 107 -10.59 3.34 12.73
C ALA A 107 -11.00 4.57 11.87
N GLY A 108 -10.13 5.58 11.81
CA GLY A 108 -10.43 6.85 11.14
C GLY A 108 -11.30 7.82 11.93
N VAL A 109 -11.94 7.40 13.02
CA VAL A 109 -12.68 8.32 13.92
C VAL A 109 -11.74 8.74 15.04
N GLY A 110 -11.17 9.94 14.98
CA GLY A 110 -10.29 10.46 16.02
C GLY A 110 -11.01 10.93 17.29
N TRP A 111 -10.27 11.00 18.40
CA TRP A 111 -10.72 11.61 19.66
C TRP A 111 -9.55 12.25 20.42
N THR A 112 -9.84 13.00 21.47
CA THR A 112 -8.84 13.67 22.29
C THR A 112 -8.93 13.20 23.73
N LEU A 113 -7.83 12.63 24.24
CA LEU A 113 -7.58 12.53 25.68
C LEU A 113 -6.80 13.76 26.16
N SER A 114 -7.20 14.34 27.29
CA SER A 114 -6.57 15.53 27.86
C SER A 114 -6.77 15.62 29.37
N ASP A 115 -6.23 16.67 30.00
CA ASP A 115 -6.38 16.96 31.44
C ASP A 115 -6.09 15.75 32.34
N VAL A 116 -5.08 14.96 31.97
CA VAL A 116 -4.65 13.77 32.72
C VAL A 116 -4.05 14.19 34.06
N ASP A 117 -4.41 13.48 35.12
CA ASP A 117 -3.89 13.70 36.47
C ASP A 117 -2.36 13.78 36.46
N ALA A 118 -1.78 14.70 37.24
CA ALA A 118 -0.34 14.94 37.26
C ALA A 118 0.51 13.73 37.74
N LYS A 119 -0.12 12.68 38.29
CA LYS A 119 0.52 11.40 38.64
C LYS A 119 0.49 10.38 37.50
N CYS A 120 0.00 10.78 36.34
CA CYS A 120 -0.11 9.97 35.15
C CYS A 120 0.48 10.72 33.94
N THR A 121 0.98 9.96 32.97
CA THR A 121 1.50 10.48 31.71
C THR A 121 0.65 9.97 30.56
N LEU A 122 0.23 10.87 29.66
CA LEU A 122 -0.48 10.53 28.43
C LEU A 122 0.49 10.50 27.25
N VAL A 123 0.39 9.45 26.45
CA VAL A 123 1.13 9.31 25.19
C VAL A 123 0.16 8.88 24.11
N ASN A 124 0.12 9.62 22.99
CA ASN A 124 -0.46 9.11 21.76
C ASN A 124 0.52 8.10 21.17
N THR A 125 0.17 6.82 21.27
CA THR A 125 1.01 5.71 20.81
C THR A 125 0.76 5.35 19.35
N THR A 126 -0.44 5.64 18.85
CA THR A 126 -0.80 5.51 17.44
C THR A 126 -1.76 6.63 17.09
N ALA A 127 -1.39 7.45 16.11
CA ALA A 127 -2.25 8.53 15.64
C ALA A 127 -3.45 7.97 14.86
N ASN A 128 -4.59 8.66 14.93
CA ASN A 128 -5.71 8.38 14.03
C ASN A 128 -5.28 8.70 12.59
N ASP A 129 -5.70 7.89 11.63
CA ASP A 129 -5.53 8.20 10.21
C ASP A 129 -6.81 7.87 9.44
N GLU A 130 -7.24 8.81 8.61
CA GLU A 130 -8.43 8.68 7.76
C GLU A 130 -8.01 8.22 6.37
N SER A 131 -8.83 7.38 5.72
CA SER A 131 -8.48 6.89 4.39
C SER A 131 -8.44 8.02 3.36
N ASP A 132 -7.47 7.94 2.46
CA ASP A 132 -7.30 8.89 1.39
C ASP A 132 -8.48 8.79 0.41
N PRO A 133 -9.09 9.90 -0.05
CA PRO A 133 -10.09 9.82 -1.09
C PRO A 133 -9.50 9.29 -2.42
N ILE A 134 -10.33 8.60 -3.21
CA ILE A 134 -9.92 8.05 -4.51
C ILE A 134 -10.66 8.76 -5.65
N GLY A 135 -9.90 9.50 -6.46
CA GLY A 135 -10.38 10.11 -7.70
C GLY A 135 -10.80 9.08 -8.74
N PHE A 136 -11.57 9.52 -9.73
CA PHE A 136 -12.07 8.66 -10.82
C PHE A 136 -11.03 8.42 -11.92
N GLY A 137 -11.04 7.23 -12.51
CA GLY A 137 -10.10 6.87 -13.57
C GLY A 137 -8.68 6.56 -13.07
N LEU A 138 -8.53 6.31 -11.76
CA LEU A 138 -7.25 5.99 -11.13
C LEU A 138 -7.11 4.48 -10.93
N ALA A 139 -5.87 3.99 -10.95
CA ALA A 139 -5.54 2.62 -10.62
C ALA A 139 -5.95 2.28 -9.18
N VAL A 140 -6.58 1.13 -9.01
CA VAL A 140 -6.90 0.55 -7.71
C VAL A 140 -6.15 -0.77 -7.56
N VAL A 141 -5.51 -0.96 -6.42
CA VAL A 141 -4.79 -2.19 -6.06
C VAL A 141 -5.43 -2.85 -4.84
N SER A 142 -5.16 -4.13 -4.60
CA SER A 142 -5.64 -4.83 -3.41
C SER A 142 -5.06 -4.21 -2.15
N ASP A 143 -5.87 -4.25 -1.11
CA ASP A 143 -5.33 -4.27 0.23
C ASP A 143 -5.04 -5.72 0.63
N SER A 144 -3.79 -6.02 0.98
CA SER A 144 -3.27 -7.39 1.14
C SER A 144 -3.98 -8.22 2.21
N ALA A 145 -4.81 -7.59 3.04
CA ALA A 145 -5.51 -8.25 4.14
C ALA A 145 -6.89 -8.81 3.75
N ASN A 146 -7.55 -8.28 2.70
CA ASN A 146 -8.94 -8.65 2.41
C ASN A 146 -9.38 -8.30 0.97
N ASP A 147 -9.88 -9.29 0.23
CA ASP A 147 -10.32 -9.16 -1.17
C ASP A 147 -11.51 -8.20 -1.39
N GLY A 148 -12.25 -7.84 -0.33
CA GLY A 148 -13.30 -6.82 -0.37
C GLY A 148 -12.79 -5.37 -0.35
N TYR A 149 -11.48 -5.19 -0.18
CA TYR A 149 -10.85 -3.89 0.03
C TYR A 149 -9.90 -3.56 -1.10
N GLY A 150 -9.76 -2.26 -1.36
CA GLY A 150 -8.83 -1.75 -2.34
C GLY A 150 -8.29 -0.40 -1.91
N LYS A 151 -7.18 -0.02 -2.49
CA LYS A 151 -6.52 1.26 -2.23
C LYS A 151 -6.01 1.88 -3.51
N LEU A 152 -5.66 3.15 -3.44
CA LEU A 152 -5.06 3.84 -4.58
C LEU A 152 -3.78 3.11 -5.00
N GLY A 153 -3.66 2.81 -6.30
CA GLY A 153 -2.49 2.18 -6.90
C GLY A 153 -1.29 3.13 -7.02
N LYS A 154 -0.96 3.86 -5.95
CA LYS A 154 0.21 4.74 -5.87
C LYS A 154 1.45 3.94 -5.49
N THR A 155 2.63 4.40 -5.89
CA THR A 155 3.92 3.76 -5.57
C THR A 155 4.12 3.54 -4.07
N ALA A 156 3.61 4.43 -3.22
CA ALA A 156 3.69 4.30 -1.75
C ALA A 156 2.90 3.09 -1.20
N ASN A 157 1.94 2.57 -1.97
CA ASN A 157 1.10 1.43 -1.60
C ASN A 157 1.62 0.11 -2.19
N LEU A 158 2.77 0.15 -2.86
CA LEU A 158 3.46 -0.97 -3.46
C LEU A 158 4.78 -1.23 -2.73
N ALA A 159 5.31 -2.43 -2.87
CA ALA A 159 6.53 -2.84 -2.18
C ALA A 159 7.63 -3.22 -3.19
N TYR A 160 8.89 -3.05 -2.79
CA TYR A 160 10.01 -3.55 -3.57
C TYR A 160 10.11 -5.07 -3.45
N LYS A 161 10.20 -5.76 -4.59
CA LYS A 161 10.50 -7.19 -4.61
C LYS A 161 11.99 -7.38 -4.26
N ALA A 162 12.28 -8.20 -3.27
CA ALA A 162 13.64 -8.60 -2.91
C ALA A 162 13.74 -10.13 -2.80
N VAL A 163 14.82 -10.67 -3.33
CA VAL A 163 15.12 -12.10 -3.32
C VAL A 163 16.62 -12.29 -3.09
N THR A 164 16.97 -13.39 -2.44
CA THR A 164 18.36 -13.72 -2.11
C THR A 164 18.77 -14.97 -2.87
N LEU A 165 19.97 -14.92 -3.44
CA LEU A 165 20.66 -16.06 -4.03
C LEU A 165 21.92 -16.35 -3.22
N THR A 166 22.11 -17.62 -2.87
CA THR A 166 23.31 -18.10 -2.17
C THR A 166 23.95 -19.18 -3.04
N PRO A 167 25.25 -19.06 -3.40
CA PRO A 167 25.91 -20.04 -4.23
C PRO A 167 26.15 -21.34 -3.46
N VAL A 168 25.99 -22.46 -4.15
CA VAL A 168 26.41 -23.79 -3.69
C VAL A 168 27.80 -24.05 -4.27
N LEU A 169 28.79 -24.28 -3.40
CA LEU A 169 30.19 -24.37 -3.81
C LEU A 169 30.43 -25.55 -4.75
N ALA A 170 30.74 -25.22 -5.99
CA ALA A 170 31.34 -26.07 -7.01
C ALA A 170 32.54 -25.33 -7.62
N ASN A 171 33.70 -25.98 -7.61
CA ASN A 171 34.95 -25.40 -8.09
C ASN A 171 35.11 -25.62 -9.60
N THR A 172 35.89 -24.78 -10.27
CA THR A 172 36.12 -24.85 -11.73
C THR A 172 34.83 -24.91 -12.57
N THR A 173 33.75 -24.30 -12.06
CA THR A 173 32.41 -24.36 -12.65
C THR A 173 31.95 -22.96 -13.05
N VAL A 174 31.11 -22.87 -14.08
CA VAL A 174 30.49 -21.62 -14.52
C VAL A 174 29.22 -21.41 -13.70
N TYR A 175 29.11 -20.27 -13.03
CA TYR A 175 27.87 -19.82 -12.40
C TYR A 175 27.21 -18.83 -13.33
N ASN A 176 25.93 -19.03 -13.60
CA ASN A 176 25.11 -18.16 -14.43
C ASN A 176 23.88 -17.68 -13.67
N VAL A 177 23.57 -16.39 -13.80
CA VAL A 177 22.33 -15.80 -13.28
C VAL A 177 21.71 -14.93 -14.35
N GLY A 178 20.44 -15.17 -14.62
CA GLY A 178 19.61 -14.41 -15.53
C GLY A 178 18.51 -13.66 -14.77
N VAL A 179 18.30 -12.39 -15.08
CA VAL A 179 17.20 -11.59 -14.53
C VAL A 179 16.29 -11.16 -15.66
N THR A 180 15.04 -11.60 -15.64
CA THR A 180 14.01 -11.17 -16.60
C THR A 180 13.30 -9.94 -16.05
N PHE A 181 13.45 -8.82 -16.75
CA PHE A 181 12.83 -7.54 -16.44
C PHE A 181 12.10 -7.02 -17.67
N ARG A 182 10.80 -6.70 -17.52
CA ARG A 182 9.92 -6.20 -18.61
C ARG A 182 9.93 -7.06 -19.89
N GLY A 183 10.11 -8.37 -19.74
CA GLY A 183 10.13 -9.35 -20.83
C GLY A 183 11.49 -9.56 -21.49
N THR A 184 12.54 -8.89 -21.03
CA THR A 184 13.93 -9.10 -21.50
C THR A 184 14.75 -9.75 -20.40
N THR A 185 15.50 -10.81 -20.73
CA THR A 185 16.41 -11.46 -19.78
C THR A 185 17.84 -10.94 -19.95
N TYR A 186 18.43 -10.48 -18.85
CA TYR A 186 19.81 -10.00 -18.75
C TYR A 186 20.63 -11.06 -18.03
N TRP A 187 21.76 -11.46 -18.60
CA TRP A 187 22.59 -12.55 -18.11
C TRP A 187 23.94 -12.06 -17.62
N ALA A 188 24.43 -12.69 -16.56
CA ALA A 188 25.82 -12.61 -16.14
C ALA A 188 26.36 -14.01 -15.83
N ASP A 189 27.60 -14.24 -16.23
CA ASP A 189 28.31 -15.49 -16.01
C ASP A 189 29.65 -15.19 -15.34
N ILE A 190 30.04 -16.03 -14.38
CA ILE A 190 31.40 -16.05 -13.83
C ILE A 190 31.92 -17.49 -13.84
N THR A 191 33.24 -17.67 -13.88
CA THR A 191 33.86 -18.99 -13.72
C THR A 191 34.61 -19.00 -12.39
N SER A 192 34.23 -19.89 -11.48
CA SER A 192 34.94 -20.08 -10.22
C SER A 192 36.29 -20.74 -10.47
N ASP A 193 37.31 -20.41 -9.68
CA ASP A 193 38.58 -21.14 -9.71
C ASP A 193 38.52 -22.44 -8.87
N ALA A 194 39.69 -23.02 -8.58
CA ALA A 194 39.80 -24.31 -7.89
C ALA A 194 39.53 -24.22 -6.38
N ASP A 195 39.56 -23.03 -5.79
CA ASP A 195 39.47 -22.81 -4.33
C ASP A 195 38.43 -21.73 -3.98
N ALA A 196 37.53 -21.41 -4.91
CA ALA A 196 36.56 -20.33 -4.79
C ALA A 196 35.65 -20.50 -3.56
N THR A 197 35.52 -19.41 -2.82
CA THR A 197 34.58 -19.24 -1.72
C THR A 197 33.25 -18.68 -2.22
N ALA A 198 32.20 -18.83 -1.42
CA ALA A 198 30.89 -18.25 -1.71
C ALA A 198 30.99 -16.74 -1.86
N LYS A 199 31.81 -16.10 -1.01
CA LYS A 199 32.11 -14.69 -1.10
C LYS A 199 32.73 -14.30 -2.44
N GLU A 200 33.76 -15.01 -2.89
CA GLU A 200 34.41 -14.68 -4.18
C GLU A 200 33.43 -14.82 -5.36
N ILE A 201 32.54 -15.81 -5.32
CA ILE A 201 31.47 -15.97 -6.30
C ILE A 201 30.51 -14.77 -6.28
N CYS A 202 30.04 -14.36 -5.10
CA CYS A 202 29.15 -13.22 -4.92
C CYS A 202 29.80 -11.88 -5.31
N ASP A 203 31.06 -11.65 -4.91
CA ASP A 203 31.86 -10.45 -5.21
C ASP A 203 32.08 -10.28 -6.71
N ALA A 204 32.25 -11.39 -7.45
CA ALA A 204 32.42 -11.36 -8.90
C ALA A 204 31.07 -11.24 -9.64
N MET A 205 30.04 -11.96 -9.21
CA MET A 205 28.74 -11.99 -9.89
C MET A 205 27.96 -10.68 -9.72
N THR A 206 28.02 -10.04 -8.55
CA THR A 206 27.30 -8.78 -8.26
C THR A 206 27.59 -7.66 -9.27
N PRO A 207 28.85 -7.24 -9.49
CA PRO A 207 29.14 -6.20 -10.47
C PRO A 207 28.88 -6.65 -11.92
N ALA A 208 29.07 -7.93 -12.25
CA ALA A 208 28.78 -8.46 -13.58
C ALA A 208 27.29 -8.36 -13.92
N LEU A 209 26.42 -8.71 -12.98
CA LEU A 209 24.98 -8.64 -13.15
C LEU A 209 24.49 -7.19 -13.18
N ASN A 210 24.95 -6.33 -12.26
CA ASN A 210 24.63 -4.90 -12.26
C ASN A 210 25.09 -4.20 -13.57
N ALA A 211 26.20 -4.60 -14.17
CA ALA A 211 26.66 -4.04 -15.45
C ALA A 211 25.78 -4.47 -16.64
N SER A 212 25.12 -5.63 -16.55
CA SER A 212 24.21 -6.12 -17.59
C SER A 212 22.81 -5.49 -17.50
N LEU A 213 22.40 -5.08 -16.30
CA LEU A 213 21.07 -4.58 -16.01
C LEU A 213 20.91 -3.10 -16.43
N PRO A 214 19.76 -2.70 -17.01
CA PRO A 214 19.49 -1.30 -17.28
C PRO A 214 19.22 -0.54 -15.99
N ALA A 215 19.45 0.77 -15.99
CA ALA A 215 19.06 1.62 -14.85
C ALA A 215 17.55 1.57 -14.59
N ALA A 216 17.15 1.73 -13.32
CA ALA A 216 15.77 1.63 -12.86
C ALA A 216 15.14 0.25 -13.18
N SER A 217 15.89 -0.83 -12.91
CA SER A 217 15.43 -2.20 -13.01
C SER A 217 15.57 -2.96 -11.69
N VAL A 218 16.71 -3.61 -11.49
CA VAL A 218 17.06 -4.42 -10.33
C VAL A 218 18.46 -4.03 -9.90
N ILE A 219 18.64 -3.80 -8.60
CA ILE A 219 19.95 -3.61 -7.99
C ILE A 219 20.37 -4.91 -7.30
N VAL A 220 21.62 -5.31 -7.52
CA VAL A 220 22.23 -6.47 -6.89
C VAL A 220 23.23 -5.98 -5.85
N THR A 221 23.13 -6.49 -4.64
CA THR A 221 24.09 -6.22 -3.54
C THR A 221 24.56 -7.54 -2.96
N ASP A 222 25.85 -7.67 -2.70
CA ASP A 222 26.39 -8.79 -1.93
C ASP A 222 26.31 -8.51 -0.42
N ASP A 223 26.14 -9.59 0.34
CA ASP A 223 26.32 -9.65 1.80
C ASP A 223 27.13 -10.91 2.10
N ASP A 224 28.44 -10.80 1.90
CA ASP A 224 29.40 -11.88 2.09
C ASP A 224 29.09 -13.12 1.23
N ALA A 225 28.48 -14.16 1.82
CA ALA A 225 28.19 -15.43 1.14
C ALA A 225 26.85 -15.45 0.38
N ALA A 226 26.15 -14.33 0.24
CA ALA A 226 24.89 -14.25 -0.49
C ALA A 226 24.79 -12.96 -1.30
N MET A 227 23.94 -12.97 -2.33
CA MET A 227 23.55 -11.76 -3.07
C MET A 227 22.06 -11.52 -2.90
N THR A 228 21.68 -10.27 -2.69
CA THR A 228 20.29 -9.82 -2.68
C THR A 228 20.01 -9.02 -3.94
N LEU A 229 18.99 -9.43 -4.69
CA LEU A 229 18.46 -8.75 -5.87
C LEU A 229 17.19 -8.03 -5.46
N THR A 230 17.15 -6.72 -5.64
CA THR A 230 16.02 -5.86 -5.24
C THR A 230 15.54 -5.06 -6.44
N ALA A 231 14.23 -5.06 -6.71
CA ALA A 231 13.65 -4.17 -7.71
C ALA A 231 13.94 -2.71 -7.33
N GLU A 232 14.30 -1.88 -8.29
CA GLU A 232 14.48 -0.44 -8.07
C GLU A 232 13.15 0.34 -8.11
N ILE A 233 12.08 -0.31 -8.57
CA ILE A 233 10.73 0.25 -8.70
C ILE A 233 9.76 -0.56 -7.83
N ALA A 234 9.05 0.09 -6.92
CA ALA A 234 8.06 -0.59 -6.08
C ALA A 234 6.89 -1.12 -6.92
N GLY A 235 6.50 -2.37 -6.68
CA GLY A 235 5.47 -3.08 -7.43
C GLY A 235 5.91 -3.56 -8.82
N GLU A 236 7.16 -3.36 -9.23
CA GLU A 236 7.66 -3.90 -10.49
C GLU A 236 8.20 -5.33 -10.28
N PRO A 237 7.59 -6.35 -10.90
CA PRO A 237 8.10 -7.70 -10.79
C PRO A 237 9.35 -7.90 -11.64
N PHE A 238 10.19 -8.84 -11.21
CA PHE A 238 11.23 -9.46 -12.02
C PHE A 238 11.28 -10.95 -11.72
N GLU A 239 11.83 -11.73 -12.65
CA GLU A 239 12.06 -13.16 -12.49
C GLU A 239 13.55 -13.46 -12.50
N ILE A 240 13.98 -14.52 -11.80
CA ILE A 240 15.36 -14.98 -11.83
C ILE A 240 15.40 -16.37 -12.45
N THR A 241 16.32 -16.56 -13.39
CA THR A 241 16.70 -17.84 -13.96
C THR A 241 18.12 -18.17 -13.53
N TYR A 242 18.35 -19.37 -12.99
CA TYR A 242 19.66 -19.80 -12.48
C TYR A 242 19.76 -21.33 -12.50
N ASP A 243 20.97 -21.88 -12.40
CA ASP A 243 21.15 -23.31 -12.16
C ASP A 243 20.88 -23.64 -10.69
N THR A 244 19.81 -24.40 -10.43
CA THR A 244 19.41 -24.82 -9.08
C THR A 244 20.41 -25.74 -8.38
N ALA A 245 21.35 -26.34 -9.12
CA ALA A 245 22.45 -27.11 -8.53
C ALA A 245 23.56 -26.19 -7.96
N LEU A 246 23.67 -24.97 -8.47
CA LEU A 246 24.72 -24.00 -8.14
C LEU A 246 24.23 -22.84 -7.29
N TRP A 247 22.91 -22.65 -7.18
CA TRP A 247 22.31 -21.58 -6.40
C TRP A 247 21.12 -22.07 -5.60
N THR A 248 21.01 -21.60 -4.37
CA THR A 248 19.78 -21.67 -3.59
C THR A 248 19.07 -20.33 -3.62
N TYR A 249 17.74 -20.36 -3.68
CA TYR A 249 16.89 -19.18 -3.75
C TYR A 249 16.05 -19.03 -2.48
N ALA A 250 15.99 -17.81 -1.97
CA ALA A 250 15.08 -17.42 -0.90
C ALA A 250 14.31 -16.16 -1.28
N ALA A 251 12.99 -16.21 -1.22
CA ALA A 251 12.14 -15.03 -1.37
C ALA A 251 12.13 -14.24 -0.05
N VAL A 252 12.49 -12.95 -0.09
CA VAL A 252 12.56 -12.12 1.12
C VAL A 252 11.26 -11.35 1.35
N THR A 253 10.72 -10.69 0.32
CA THR A 253 9.56 -9.78 0.47
C THR A 253 8.38 -10.07 -0.47
N VAL A 254 8.28 -11.26 -1.05
CA VAL A 254 7.28 -11.54 -2.10
C VAL A 254 5.85 -11.56 -1.53
N THR A 255 5.17 -10.43 -1.67
CA THR A 255 3.74 -10.23 -1.37
C THR A 255 3.00 -9.79 -2.64
N GLU A 256 1.67 -9.69 -2.62
CA GLU A 256 0.94 -9.12 -3.77
C GLU A 256 1.43 -7.72 -4.13
N ALA A 257 1.75 -6.88 -3.14
CA ALA A 257 2.21 -5.51 -3.35
C ALA A 257 3.58 -5.42 -4.05
N THR A 258 4.34 -6.51 -4.14
CA THR A 258 5.61 -6.55 -4.90
C THR A 258 5.44 -6.75 -6.39
N ASP A 259 4.22 -7.01 -6.86
CA ASP A 259 3.89 -7.19 -8.26
C ASP A 259 2.56 -6.49 -8.56
N ILE A 260 2.62 -5.33 -9.22
CA ILE A 260 1.45 -4.55 -9.57
C ILE A 260 0.47 -5.35 -10.43
N ASN A 261 0.93 -6.32 -11.23
CA ASN A 261 0.05 -7.14 -12.06
C ASN A 261 -0.78 -8.12 -11.22
N ARG A 262 -0.28 -8.47 -10.04
CA ARG A 262 -1.02 -9.26 -9.03
C ARG A 262 -1.84 -8.38 -8.10
N ALA A 263 -1.34 -7.19 -7.74
CA ALA A 263 -2.05 -6.27 -6.87
C ALA A 263 -3.19 -5.52 -7.58
N PHE A 264 -3.09 -5.28 -8.88
CA PHE A 264 -4.05 -4.44 -9.62
C PHE A 264 -5.45 -5.07 -9.63
N ARG A 265 -6.42 -4.33 -9.09
CA ARG A 265 -7.84 -4.71 -8.99
C ARG A 265 -8.72 -3.96 -9.99
N GLY A 266 -8.17 -2.99 -10.73
CA GLY A 266 -8.88 -2.31 -11.80
C GLY A 266 -8.75 -0.79 -11.73
N VAL A 267 -9.76 -0.11 -12.26
CA VAL A 267 -9.79 1.36 -12.33
C VAL A 267 -11.05 1.91 -11.68
N SER A 268 -10.93 2.94 -10.86
CA SER A 268 -12.08 3.59 -10.21
C SER A 268 -13.06 4.16 -11.24
N VAL A 269 -14.34 3.80 -11.11
CA VAL A 269 -15.41 4.19 -12.02
C VAL A 269 -16.13 5.43 -11.48
N ARG A 270 -16.54 6.33 -12.37
CA ARG A 270 -17.41 7.45 -11.98
C ARG A 270 -18.84 6.94 -11.77
N ASP A 271 -19.40 7.17 -10.59
CA ASP A 271 -20.79 6.79 -10.26
C ASP A 271 -21.54 7.89 -9.47
N SER A 272 -22.76 7.57 -9.02
CA SER A 272 -23.60 8.47 -8.23
C SER A 272 -23.23 8.57 -6.75
N LYS A 273 -22.27 7.76 -6.27
CA LYS A 273 -21.77 7.78 -4.88
C LYS A 273 -20.61 8.77 -4.71
N GLN A 274 -20.30 9.56 -5.74
CA GLN A 274 -19.27 10.59 -5.68
C GLN A 274 -19.57 11.63 -4.59
N VAL A 275 -18.53 12.02 -3.86
CA VAL A 275 -18.50 13.25 -3.06
C VAL A 275 -17.76 14.33 -3.81
N THR A 276 -18.07 15.59 -3.54
CA THR A 276 -17.32 16.73 -4.03
C THR A 276 -16.57 17.34 -2.87
N ASP A 277 -15.25 17.42 -2.98
CA ASP A 277 -14.44 18.04 -1.93
C ASP A 277 -14.55 19.59 -1.94
N ALA A 278 -13.88 20.23 -0.98
CA ALA A 278 -13.89 21.69 -0.86
C ALA A 278 -13.28 22.42 -2.07
N THR A 279 -12.50 21.72 -2.91
CA THR A 279 -11.90 22.25 -4.13
C THR A 279 -12.76 22.04 -5.38
N GLY A 280 -13.89 21.33 -5.25
CA GLY A 280 -14.80 21.01 -6.34
C GLY A 280 -14.45 19.72 -7.09
N VAL A 281 -13.50 18.92 -6.61
CA VAL A 281 -13.10 17.65 -7.23
C VAL A 281 -14.06 16.55 -6.81
N THR A 282 -14.58 15.83 -7.80
CA THR A 282 -15.48 14.69 -7.57
C THR A 282 -14.68 13.40 -7.41
N GLN A 283 -14.88 12.69 -6.30
CA GLN A 283 -14.12 11.48 -5.93
C GLN A 283 -14.94 10.56 -5.01
N TYR A 284 -14.41 9.38 -4.72
CA TYR A 284 -14.88 8.58 -3.59
C TYR A 284 -14.27 9.13 -2.29
N ALA A 285 -15.08 9.27 -1.24
CA ALA A 285 -14.55 9.60 0.09
C ALA A 285 -13.71 8.43 0.63
N GLY A 286 -12.81 8.73 1.58
CA GLY A 286 -12.17 7.71 2.39
C GLY A 286 -13.19 6.81 3.11
N GLY A 287 -12.84 5.55 3.37
CA GLY A 287 -13.68 4.57 4.05
C GLY A 287 -14.94 4.16 3.28
N SER A 288 -15.13 4.67 2.05
CA SER A 288 -16.37 4.48 1.30
C SER A 288 -16.27 3.36 0.27
N ALA A 289 -17.43 2.79 -0.06
CA ALA A 289 -17.56 1.85 -1.15
C ALA A 289 -17.33 2.54 -2.50
N MET A 290 -16.34 2.06 -3.24
CA MET A 290 -15.97 2.51 -4.58
C MET A 290 -16.28 1.46 -5.65
N GLY A 291 -16.77 1.91 -6.80
CA GLY A 291 -16.91 1.10 -8.00
C GLY A 291 -15.58 1.00 -8.72
N VAL A 292 -15.17 -0.23 -9.07
CA VAL A 292 -13.89 -0.53 -9.71
C VAL A 292 -14.13 -1.42 -10.93
N LEU A 293 -13.70 -0.95 -12.10
CA LEU A 293 -13.81 -1.70 -13.35
C LEU A 293 -12.69 -2.75 -13.42
N LYS A 294 -13.06 -4.03 -13.34
CA LYS A 294 -12.16 -5.17 -13.51
C LYS A 294 -11.98 -5.57 -14.96
N LYS A 295 -13.03 -5.43 -15.79
CA LYS A 295 -12.97 -5.78 -17.21
C LYS A 295 -13.81 -4.84 -18.06
N GLY A 296 -13.25 -4.35 -19.16
CA GLY A 296 -13.96 -3.46 -20.08
C GLY A 296 -13.07 -2.31 -20.56
N ARG A 297 -13.67 -1.21 -20.99
CA ARG A 297 -12.95 -0.01 -21.41
C ARG A 297 -13.37 1.21 -20.63
N ILE A 298 -12.40 1.99 -20.20
CA ILE A 298 -12.60 3.17 -19.38
C ILE A 298 -11.76 4.33 -19.87
N VAL A 299 -12.29 5.53 -19.72
CA VAL A 299 -11.58 6.77 -19.97
C VAL A 299 -10.73 7.11 -18.75
N VAL A 300 -9.45 7.38 -18.97
CA VAL A 300 -8.50 7.75 -17.92
C VAL A 300 -7.71 8.99 -18.31
N ASP A 301 -7.22 9.72 -17.31
CA ASP A 301 -6.27 10.79 -17.53
C ASP A 301 -4.90 10.22 -17.93
N THR A 302 -4.24 10.90 -18.85
CA THR A 302 -2.88 10.59 -19.31
C THR A 302 -2.13 11.91 -19.52
N PRO A 303 -0.83 11.99 -19.20
CA PRO A 303 -0.05 13.21 -19.40
C PRO A 303 0.28 13.50 -20.87
N SER A 304 0.05 12.53 -21.77
CA SER A 304 0.37 12.63 -23.19
C SER A 304 -0.58 11.82 -24.06
N VAL A 305 -0.50 12.05 -25.38
CA VAL A 305 -1.18 11.24 -26.39
C VAL A 305 -0.68 9.80 -26.31
N VAL A 306 -1.63 8.87 -26.27
CA VAL A 306 -1.44 7.41 -26.28
C VAL A 306 -1.88 6.80 -27.61
N THR A 307 -1.16 5.77 -28.04
CA THR A 307 -1.44 4.96 -29.22
C THR A 307 -1.73 3.52 -28.82
N HIS A 308 -2.46 2.81 -29.67
CA HIS A 308 -2.64 1.37 -29.48
C HIS A 308 -1.30 0.64 -29.49
N GLY A 309 -1.06 -0.19 -28.48
CA GLY A 309 0.19 -0.95 -28.31
C GLY A 309 1.24 -0.25 -27.45
N ASP A 310 1.04 1.02 -27.08
CA ASP A 310 1.88 1.66 -26.07
C ASP A 310 1.81 0.88 -24.75
N ALA A 311 2.92 0.82 -24.03
CA ALA A 311 2.96 0.22 -22.70
C ALA A 311 2.10 1.04 -21.72
N VAL A 312 1.59 0.38 -20.68
CA VAL A 312 0.80 1.05 -19.64
C VAL A 312 1.61 1.03 -18.35
N TYR A 313 1.91 2.21 -17.82
CA TYR A 313 2.53 2.36 -16.51
C TYR A 313 1.59 3.10 -15.56
N VAL A 314 1.69 2.80 -14.28
CA VAL A 314 0.97 3.50 -13.21
C VAL A 314 1.89 4.50 -12.55
N THR A 315 1.44 5.73 -12.37
CA THR A 315 2.24 6.80 -11.75
C THR A 315 2.20 6.75 -10.23
N ALA A 316 3.04 7.56 -9.58
CA ALA A 316 3.01 7.73 -8.13
C ALA A 316 1.68 8.28 -7.57
N THR A 317 0.78 8.79 -8.43
CA THR A 317 -0.55 9.25 -8.03
C THR A 317 -1.67 8.31 -8.47
N GLY A 318 -1.33 7.14 -9.02
CA GLY A 318 -2.30 6.17 -9.53
C GLY A 318 -2.89 6.52 -10.90
N THR A 319 -2.39 7.55 -11.59
CA THR A 319 -2.76 7.83 -12.99
C THR A 319 -2.01 6.91 -13.95
N PHE A 320 -2.38 6.93 -15.24
CA PHE A 320 -1.76 6.09 -16.25
C PHE A 320 -0.89 6.91 -17.21
N THR A 321 0.21 6.32 -17.68
CA THR A 321 1.12 6.97 -18.64
C THR A 321 1.70 5.95 -19.63
N PRO A 322 1.97 6.34 -20.89
CA PRO A 322 2.69 5.49 -21.83
C PRO A 322 4.23 5.50 -21.61
N THR A 323 4.73 6.39 -20.76
CA THR A 323 6.17 6.62 -20.59
C THR A 323 6.71 5.94 -19.34
N ALA A 324 7.77 5.14 -19.50
CA ALA A 324 8.49 4.55 -18.38
C ALA A 324 9.23 5.62 -17.55
N ALA A 325 9.24 5.46 -16.23
CA ALA A 325 10.08 6.20 -15.31
C ALA A 325 10.51 5.31 -14.12
N SER A 326 11.42 5.80 -13.29
CA SER A 326 11.95 5.07 -12.12
C SER A 326 10.95 4.87 -10.98
N THR A 327 9.74 5.42 -11.10
CA THR A 327 8.68 5.31 -10.09
C THR A 327 7.40 4.71 -10.66
N THR A 328 7.40 4.30 -11.94
CA THR A 328 6.19 3.85 -12.63
C THR A 328 6.27 2.37 -12.97
N PRO A 329 5.66 1.50 -12.14
CA PRO A 329 5.58 0.09 -12.46
C PRO A 329 4.67 -0.15 -13.68
N LYS A 330 5.00 -1.18 -14.45
CA LYS A 330 4.37 -1.55 -15.72
C LYS A 330 3.24 -2.55 -15.48
N LEU A 331 2.09 -2.27 -16.08
CA LEU A 331 1.03 -3.26 -16.25
C LEU A 331 1.29 -4.07 -17.52
N ASP A 332 1.16 -5.38 -17.40
CA ASP A 332 1.22 -6.31 -18.52
C ASP A 332 0.09 -6.02 -19.50
N SER A 333 0.36 -6.23 -20.79
CA SER A 333 -0.63 -6.02 -21.85
C SER A 333 -1.85 -6.94 -21.71
N SER A 334 -1.72 -8.06 -20.99
CA SER A 334 -2.83 -8.94 -20.62
C SER A 334 -3.72 -8.36 -19.52
N VAL A 335 -3.23 -7.42 -18.71
CA VAL A 335 -3.95 -6.77 -17.61
C VAL A 335 -4.55 -5.44 -18.07
N ALA A 336 -3.76 -4.61 -18.75
CA ALA A 336 -4.21 -3.33 -19.28
C ALA A 336 -3.52 -2.98 -20.60
N ALA A 337 -4.26 -2.36 -21.53
CA ALA A 337 -3.69 -1.92 -22.80
C ALA A 337 -4.36 -0.63 -23.31
N TRP A 338 -3.56 0.29 -23.85
CA TRP A 338 -4.09 1.48 -24.51
C TRP A 338 -4.86 1.11 -25.78
N VAL A 339 -6.04 1.72 -25.95
CA VAL A 339 -6.89 1.53 -27.13
C VAL A 339 -6.73 2.71 -28.09
N LYS A 340 -6.90 3.93 -27.59
CA LYS A 340 -6.80 5.17 -28.36
C LYS A 340 -6.72 6.39 -27.45
N SER A 341 -6.22 7.50 -27.98
CA SER A 341 -6.42 8.82 -27.37
C SER A 341 -7.79 9.40 -27.67
N LEU A 342 -8.36 10.13 -26.72
CA LEU A 342 -9.50 11.02 -26.94
C LEU A 342 -9.05 12.49 -27.04
N SER A 343 -7.98 12.85 -26.34
CA SER A 343 -7.34 14.17 -26.38
C SER A 343 -5.86 14.03 -26.00
N ALA A 344 -5.15 15.16 -25.84
CA ALA A 344 -3.79 15.18 -25.30
C ALA A 344 -3.71 14.77 -23.82
N SER A 345 -4.84 14.78 -23.10
CA SER A 345 -4.90 14.51 -21.66
C SER A 345 -5.82 13.34 -21.28
N LEU A 346 -6.49 12.71 -22.25
CA LEU A 346 -7.44 11.63 -22.03
C LEU A 346 -7.18 10.46 -22.99
N GLY A 347 -7.13 9.26 -22.43
CA GLY A 347 -6.98 8.00 -23.17
C GLY A 347 -8.10 7.03 -22.83
N VAL A 348 -8.33 6.07 -23.73
CA VAL A 348 -9.16 4.89 -23.46
C VAL A 348 -8.25 3.72 -23.15
N LEU A 349 -8.44 3.16 -21.96
CA LEU A 349 -7.73 2.00 -21.46
C LEU A 349 -8.64 0.77 -21.48
N GLN A 350 -8.18 -0.32 -22.08
CA GLN A 350 -8.79 -1.64 -21.96
C GLN A 350 -8.26 -2.29 -20.68
N ILE A 351 -9.17 -2.77 -19.83
CA ILE A 351 -8.87 -3.46 -18.58
C ILE A 351 -9.29 -4.92 -18.69
N ASN A 352 -8.44 -5.80 -18.18
CA ASN A 352 -8.66 -7.22 -17.96
C ASN A 352 -7.95 -7.64 -16.65
N ALA A 353 -8.26 -6.94 -15.55
CA ALA A 353 -7.72 -7.25 -14.25
C ALA A 353 -8.18 -8.64 -13.80
N ARG A 354 -7.33 -9.33 -13.03
CA ARG A 354 -7.69 -10.64 -12.47
C ARG A 354 -8.73 -10.47 -11.36
N GLY A 355 -9.64 -11.44 -11.29
CA GLY A 355 -10.74 -11.49 -10.32
C GLY A 355 -10.24 -11.69 -8.91
#